data_AF-A0A6L7X3L0-F1
#
_entry.id   AF-A0A6L7X3L0-F1
#
_cell.length_a   1.000
_cell.length_b   1.000
_cell.length_c   1.000
_cell.angle_alpha   90.00
_cell.angle_beta   90.00
_cell.angle_gamma   90.00
#
_symmetry.space_group_name_H-M   'P 1'
#
loop_
_entity.id
_entity.type
_entity.pdbx_description
1 polymer ?
#
loop_
_entity_poly.entity_id
_entity_poly.type
_entity_poly.pdbx_seq_one_letter_code
_entity_poly.pdbx_strand_id
1 'polypeptide(L)'
;MSGSAPHREEKRPPGMSAAMWQAIRQRRRGADTDPLPPAAGHGHPEIDQRVLAMTRIVVRKIDADPALVQTGLDNIARWTRQKGGYVPLCHVEWKALIEERPWRELRAMLLDESDEGQRLRSSHPFTGLITDEERAAVYAA
;
A
#
# COMPACT_ATOMS: atom_id res chain seq x y z
N MET A 1 -5.05 28.50 -25.72
CA MET A 1 -4.84 28.94 -24.32
C MET A 1 -4.89 27.71 -23.44
N SER A 2 -3.76 27.03 -23.24
CA SER A 2 -3.69 25.83 -22.40
C SER A 2 -3.55 26.24 -20.95
N GLY A 3 -4.60 26.01 -20.16
CA GLY A 3 -4.56 26.15 -18.71
C GLY A 3 -3.85 24.96 -18.09
N SER A 4 -2.56 25.10 -17.79
CA SER A 4 -1.85 24.17 -16.90
C SER A 4 -2.46 24.27 -15.50
N ALA A 5 -3.00 23.16 -15.01
CA ALA A 5 -3.44 23.04 -13.63
C ALA A 5 -2.25 23.31 -12.67
N PRO A 6 -2.46 24.00 -11.53
CA PRO A 6 -1.37 24.33 -10.63
C PRO A 6 -0.82 23.05 -9.99
N HIS A 7 0.48 22.84 -10.16
CA HIS A 7 1.25 21.86 -9.41
C HIS A 7 1.08 22.19 -7.91
N ARG A 8 0.21 21.44 -7.21
CA ARG A 8 0.14 21.50 -5.75
C ARG A 8 1.50 21.05 -5.23
N GLU A 9 2.25 21.97 -4.66
CA GLU A 9 3.57 21.73 -4.10
C GLU A 9 3.41 20.81 -2.88
N GLU A 10 3.60 19.51 -3.12
CA GLU A 10 3.47 18.46 -2.11
C GLU A 10 4.64 18.61 -1.12
N LYS A 11 4.31 19.15 0.06
CA LYS A 11 5.26 19.48 1.12
C LYS A 11 5.76 18.20 1.79
N ARG A 12 7.07 18.09 1.91
CA ARG A 12 7.76 17.01 2.63
C ARG A 12 7.23 16.89 4.06
N PRO A 13 6.87 15.69 4.53
CA PRO A 13 6.41 15.50 5.90
C PRO A 13 7.53 15.79 6.94
N PRO A 14 7.17 16.31 8.13
CA PRO A 14 8.13 16.56 9.21
C PRO A 14 8.77 15.25 9.68
N GLY A 15 10.09 15.28 9.92
CA GLY A 15 10.87 14.09 10.30
C GLY A 15 11.42 13.26 9.12
N MET A 16 11.12 13.63 7.87
CA MET A 16 11.63 12.95 6.68
C MET A 16 12.77 13.74 6.03
N SER A 17 13.85 13.06 5.64
CA SER A 17 14.98 13.70 4.95
C SER A 17 14.59 14.09 3.51
N ALA A 18 15.20 15.15 2.96
CA ALA A 18 14.92 15.60 1.59
C ALA A 18 15.27 14.53 0.54
N ALA A 19 16.41 13.86 0.72
CA ALA A 19 16.87 12.79 -0.17
C ALA A 19 15.91 11.59 -0.14
N MET A 20 15.41 11.23 1.03
CA MET A 20 14.46 10.14 1.21
C MET A 20 13.09 10.46 0.60
N TRP A 21 12.64 11.71 0.74
CA TRP A 21 11.39 12.15 0.11
C TRP A 21 11.49 12.17 -1.41
N GLN A 22 12.63 12.60 -1.94
CA GLN A 22 12.91 12.52 -3.38
C GLN A 22 13.01 11.07 -3.88
N ALA A 23 13.59 10.15 -3.11
CA ALA A 23 13.67 8.73 -3.50
C ALA A 23 12.30 8.05 -3.59
N ILE A 24 11.40 8.30 -2.62
CA ILE A 24 10.01 7.83 -2.66
C ILE A 24 9.29 8.44 -3.88
N ARG A 25 9.48 9.74 -4.12
CA ARG A 25 8.87 10.44 -5.26
C ARG A 25 9.42 9.99 -6.62
N GLN A 26 10.69 9.63 -6.71
CA GLN A 26 11.32 9.09 -7.91
C GLN A 26 10.86 7.66 -8.19
N ARG A 27 10.72 6.82 -7.15
CA ARG A 27 10.14 5.47 -7.28
C ARG A 27 8.69 5.48 -7.76
N ARG A 28 7.90 6.49 -7.36
CA ARG A 28 6.52 6.70 -7.82
C ARG A 28 6.39 7.19 -9.27
N ARG A 29 7.46 7.70 -9.89
CA ARG A 29 7.45 8.28 -11.26
C ARG A 29 8.05 7.36 -12.32
N GLY A 30 8.82 6.35 -11.92
CA GLY A 30 9.38 5.34 -12.83
C GLY A 30 8.45 4.13 -12.94
N ALA A 31 7.36 4.27 -13.68
CA ALA A 31 6.54 3.13 -14.12
C ALA A 31 6.87 2.71 -15.57
N ASP A 32 8.07 3.07 -16.06
CA ASP A 32 8.62 2.64 -17.35
C ASP A 32 10.13 2.48 -17.21
N THR A 33 10.58 1.33 -16.73
CA THR A 33 11.91 0.78 -17.03
C THR A 33 11.84 -0.73 -16.80
N ASP A 34 12.15 -1.49 -17.85
CA ASP A 34 12.43 -2.93 -17.97
C ASP A 34 11.99 -3.87 -16.83
N PRO A 35 11.41 -5.05 -17.12
CA PRO A 35 11.15 -6.03 -16.09
C PRO A 35 12.46 -6.36 -15.39
N LEU A 36 12.58 -5.94 -14.12
CA LEU A 36 13.59 -6.46 -13.22
C LEU A 36 13.44 -7.99 -13.28
N PRO A 37 14.53 -8.76 -13.49
CA PRO A 37 14.45 -10.20 -13.33
C PRO A 37 13.90 -10.47 -11.93
N PRO A 38 13.00 -11.46 -11.77
CA PRO A 38 12.32 -11.68 -10.51
C PRO A 38 13.38 -11.77 -9.43
N ALA A 39 13.32 -10.85 -8.46
CA ALA A 39 14.20 -10.90 -7.33
C ALA A 39 13.98 -12.27 -6.69
N ALA A 40 14.98 -13.14 -6.75
CA ALA A 40 14.98 -14.45 -6.11
C ALA A 40 14.97 -14.23 -4.59
N GLY A 41 13.80 -13.90 -4.06
CA GLY A 41 13.57 -13.47 -2.70
C GLY A 41 12.57 -14.37 -2.02
N HIS A 42 12.80 -15.69 -2.01
CA HIS A 42 12.13 -16.68 -1.15
C HIS A 42 10.60 -16.51 -0.96
N GLY A 43 9.90 -15.93 -1.95
CA GLY A 43 8.45 -15.82 -1.96
C GLY A 43 7.91 -17.16 -2.41
N HIS A 44 7.24 -17.88 -1.50
CA HIS A 44 6.41 -19.01 -1.90
C HIS A 44 5.28 -18.46 -2.78
N PRO A 45 5.21 -18.78 -4.08
CA PRO A 45 4.17 -18.24 -4.97
C PRO A 45 2.76 -18.47 -4.43
N GLU A 46 2.57 -19.56 -3.66
CA GLU A 46 1.32 -19.88 -2.98
C GLU A 46 0.96 -18.87 -1.88
N ILE A 47 1.96 -18.36 -1.13
CA ILE A 47 1.74 -17.32 -0.11
C ILE A 47 1.35 -16.01 -0.79
N ASP A 48 2.03 -15.65 -1.89
CA ASP A 48 1.76 -14.41 -2.61
C ASP A 48 0.37 -14.39 -3.23
N GLN A 49 -0.06 -15.51 -3.82
CA GLN A 49 -1.43 -15.69 -4.33
C GLN A 49 -2.47 -15.58 -3.21
N ARG A 50 -2.21 -16.15 -2.03
CA ARG A 50 -3.12 -16.03 -0.88
C ARG A 50 -3.19 -14.60 -0.35
N VAL A 51 -2.06 -13.89 -0.29
CA VAL A 51 -2.04 -12.46 0.06
C VAL A 51 -2.87 -11.66 -0.94
N LEU A 52 -2.69 -11.89 -2.25
CA LEU A 52 -3.50 -11.23 -3.28
C LEU A 52 -5.00 -11.57 -3.15
N ALA A 53 -5.36 -12.82 -2.87
CA ALA A 53 -6.75 -13.23 -2.65
C ALA A 53 -7.37 -12.53 -1.43
N MET A 54 -6.64 -12.47 -0.32
CA MET A 54 -7.01 -11.70 0.88
C MET A 54 -7.14 -10.20 0.57
N THR A 55 -6.22 -9.62 -0.19
CA THR A 55 -6.29 -8.22 -0.61
C THR A 55 -7.51 -7.94 -1.49
N ARG A 56 -7.91 -8.88 -2.36
CA ARG A 56 -9.15 -8.76 -3.15
C ARG A 56 -10.40 -8.69 -2.27
N ILE A 57 -10.44 -9.42 -1.15
CA ILE A 57 -11.55 -9.31 -0.16
C ILE A 57 -11.59 -7.91 0.45
N VAL A 58 -10.44 -7.40 0.90
CA VAL A 58 -10.30 -6.04 1.45
C VAL A 58 -10.78 -5.00 0.44
N VAL A 59 -10.32 -5.08 -0.81
CA VAL A 59 -10.70 -4.13 -1.86
C VAL A 59 -12.21 -4.14 -2.07
N ARG A 60 -12.86 -5.31 -2.11
CA ARG A 60 -14.33 -5.40 -2.23
C ARG A 60 -15.07 -4.71 -1.07
N LYS A 61 -14.56 -4.85 0.15
CA LYS A 61 -15.14 -4.19 1.33
C LYS A 61 -15.04 -2.68 1.24
N ILE A 62 -13.88 -2.16 0.85
CA ILE A 62 -13.65 -0.72 0.72
C ILE A 62 -14.37 -0.14 -0.52
N ASP A 63 -14.51 -0.92 -1.61
CA ASP A 63 -15.34 -0.54 -2.76
C ASP A 63 -16.82 -0.37 -2.35
N ALA A 64 -17.31 -1.18 -1.40
CA ALA A 64 -18.67 -1.07 -0.88
C ALA A 64 -18.83 0.05 0.17
N ASP A 65 -17.81 0.29 0.99
CA ASP A 65 -17.77 1.38 1.96
C ASP A 65 -16.39 2.09 1.95
N PRO A 66 -16.26 3.19 1.19
CA PRO A 66 -15.01 3.94 1.09
C PRO A 66 -14.54 4.55 2.43
N ALA A 67 -15.40 4.66 3.44
CA ALA A 67 -14.99 5.15 4.76
C ALA A 67 -13.99 4.21 5.44
N LEU A 68 -13.99 2.92 5.08
CA LEU A 68 -13.06 1.90 5.59
C LEU A 68 -11.59 2.16 5.23
N VAL A 69 -11.30 3.05 4.27
CA VAL A 69 -9.91 3.51 4.02
C VAL A 69 -9.27 4.07 5.29
N GLN A 70 -10.07 4.76 6.13
CA GLN A 70 -9.58 5.36 7.37
C GLN A 70 -9.03 4.31 8.35
N THR A 71 -9.56 3.08 8.32
CA THR A 71 -9.05 1.97 9.15
C THR A 71 -7.58 1.67 8.89
N GLY A 72 -7.07 1.94 7.68
CA GLY A 72 -5.64 1.81 7.38
C GLY A 72 -4.78 2.76 8.20
N LEU A 73 -5.17 4.03 8.31
CA LEU A 73 -4.47 5.02 9.13
C LEU A 73 -4.59 4.68 10.62
N ASP A 74 -5.75 4.23 11.07
CA ASP A 74 -5.98 3.84 12.46
C ASP A 74 -5.10 2.64 12.86
N ASN A 75 -4.97 1.65 11.96
CA ASN A 75 -4.10 0.50 12.16
C ASN A 75 -2.63 0.92 12.26
N ILE A 76 -2.14 1.80 11.36
CA ILE A 76 -0.78 2.32 11.42
C ILE A 76 -0.54 3.07 12.73
N ALA A 77 -1.47 3.92 13.16
CA ALA A 77 -1.37 4.66 14.41
C ALA A 77 -1.32 3.71 15.62
N ARG A 78 -2.19 2.69 15.65
CA ARG A 78 -2.19 1.67 16.71
C ARG A 78 -0.88 0.91 16.77
N TRP A 79 -0.38 0.40 15.65
CA TRP A 79 0.88 -0.35 15.60
C TRP A 79 2.09 0.51 16.00
N THR A 80 2.07 1.79 15.62
CA THR A 80 3.09 2.77 16.04
C THR A 80 3.14 2.91 17.57
N ARG A 81 1.97 3.05 18.20
CA ARG A 81 1.87 3.14 19.68
C ARG A 81 2.36 1.86 20.35
N GLN A 82 2.01 0.69 19.81
CA GLN A 82 2.45 -0.61 20.34
C GLN A 82 3.97 -0.80 20.26
N LYS A 83 4.63 -0.18 19.29
CA LYS A 83 6.09 -0.24 19.11
C LYS A 83 6.84 0.92 19.75
N GLY A 84 6.24 1.58 20.75
CA GLY A 84 6.88 2.69 21.48
C GLY A 84 7.18 3.91 20.61
N GLY A 85 6.39 4.14 19.56
CA GLY A 85 6.56 5.25 18.62
C GLY A 85 7.40 4.93 17.37
N TYR A 86 7.99 3.74 17.28
CA TYR A 86 8.69 3.32 16.07
C TYR A 86 7.73 2.98 14.92
N VAL A 87 7.95 3.59 13.76
CA VAL A 87 7.17 3.34 12.53
C VAL A 87 8.08 2.73 11.47
N PRO A 88 7.84 1.47 11.05
CA PRO A 88 8.53 0.88 9.91
C PRO A 88 8.32 1.70 8.62
N LEU A 89 9.33 1.70 7.74
CA LEU A 89 9.30 2.47 6.49
C LEU A 89 8.10 2.14 5.60
N CYS A 90 7.71 0.87 5.52
CA CYS A 90 6.54 0.44 4.75
C CYS A 90 5.23 1.05 5.28
N HIS A 91 5.09 1.26 6.60
CA HIS A 91 3.92 1.91 7.17
C HIS A 91 3.94 3.42 6.93
N VAL A 92 5.12 4.05 6.91
CA VAL A 92 5.27 5.46 6.50
C VAL A 92 4.85 5.64 5.04
N GLU A 93 5.29 4.74 4.15
CA GLU A 93 4.91 4.73 2.74
C GLU A 93 3.40 4.57 2.56
N TRP A 94 2.79 3.59 3.24
CA TRP A 94 1.33 3.39 3.20
C TRP A 94 0.55 4.58 3.76
N LYS A 95 1.01 5.19 4.85
CA LYS A 95 0.39 6.40 5.41
C LYS A 95 0.36 7.51 4.36
N ALA A 96 1.50 7.79 3.72
CA ALA A 96 1.59 8.82 2.68
C ALA A 96 0.68 8.48 1.48
N LEU A 97 0.69 7.23 1.01
CA LEU A 97 -0.20 6.80 -0.08
C LEU A 97 -1.68 7.03 0.27
N ILE A 98 -2.11 6.66 1.47
CA ILE A 98 -3.52 6.84 1.89
C ILE A 98 -3.90 8.33 1.98
N GLU A 99 -3.00 9.19 2.45
CA GLU A 99 -3.25 10.62 2.60
C GLU A 99 -3.23 11.37 1.25
N GLU A 100 -2.44 10.91 0.29
CA GLU A 100 -2.17 11.63 -0.97
C GLU A 100 -2.98 11.11 -2.16
N ARG A 101 -3.47 9.87 -2.11
CA ARG A 101 -4.10 9.20 -3.25
C ARG A 101 -5.58 8.92 -3.03
N PRO A 102 -6.43 9.10 -4.05
CA PRO A 102 -7.81 8.64 -3.98
C PRO A 102 -7.85 7.10 -3.93
N TRP A 103 -8.92 6.56 -3.34
CA TRP A 103 -9.12 5.11 -3.23
C TRP A 103 -8.94 4.36 -4.55
N ARG A 104 -9.40 4.93 -5.67
CA ARG A 104 -9.25 4.32 -7.00
C ARG A 104 -7.78 3.99 -7.35
N GLU A 105 -6.84 4.86 -6.97
CA GLU A 105 -5.40 4.64 -7.22
C GLU A 105 -4.83 3.61 -6.24
N LEU A 106 -5.22 3.68 -4.97
CA LEU A 106 -4.83 2.68 -3.95
C LEU A 106 -5.30 1.28 -4.32
N ARG A 107 -6.53 1.15 -4.82
CA ARG A 107 -7.11 -0.09 -5.34
C ARG A 107 -6.27 -0.67 -6.47
N ALA A 108 -5.84 0.17 -7.43
CA ALA A 108 -4.99 -0.30 -8.52
C ALA A 108 -3.67 -0.85 -8.00
N MET A 109 -3.01 -0.14 -7.06
CA MET A 109 -1.77 -0.59 -6.44
C MET A 109 -1.94 -1.89 -5.64
N LEU A 110 -3.04 -2.00 -4.88
CA LEU A 110 -3.36 -3.20 -4.10
C LEU A 110 -3.63 -4.42 -4.97
N LEU A 111 -4.12 -4.23 -6.20
CA LEU A 111 -4.44 -5.31 -7.13
C LEU A 111 -3.36 -5.57 -8.18
N ASP A 112 -2.30 -4.76 -8.21
CA ASP A 112 -1.22 -4.90 -9.20
C ASP A 112 -0.43 -6.21 -8.98
N GLU A 113 -0.47 -7.12 -9.95
CA GLU A 113 0.18 -8.44 -9.84
C GLU A 113 1.70 -8.39 -10.09
N SER A 114 2.27 -7.20 -10.34
CA SER A 114 3.71 -7.00 -10.44
C SER A 114 4.45 -7.22 -9.11
N ASP A 115 5.77 -7.40 -9.18
CA ASP A 115 6.66 -7.48 -8.01
C ASP A 115 6.50 -6.27 -7.07
N GLU A 116 6.25 -5.08 -7.62
CA GLU A 116 6.04 -3.87 -6.84
C GLU A 116 4.70 -3.91 -6.10
N GLY A 117 3.64 -4.36 -6.78
CA GLY A 117 2.34 -4.58 -6.14
C GLY A 117 2.40 -5.65 -5.05
N GLN A 118 3.16 -6.72 -5.27
CA GLN A 118 3.43 -7.74 -4.24
C GLN A 118 4.16 -7.15 -3.04
N ARG A 119 5.24 -6.38 -3.27
CA ARG A 119 6.00 -5.70 -2.22
C ARG A 119 5.08 -4.80 -1.39
N LEU A 120 4.25 -4.00 -2.03
CA LEU A 120 3.32 -3.10 -1.35
C LEU A 120 2.28 -3.90 -0.53
N ARG A 121 1.67 -4.93 -1.14
CA ARG A 121 0.70 -5.80 -0.47
C ARG A 121 1.25 -6.50 0.76
N SER A 122 2.53 -6.86 0.78
CA SER A 122 3.15 -7.57 1.92
C SER A 122 3.03 -6.82 3.25
N SER A 123 2.73 -5.51 3.21
CA SER A 123 2.66 -4.63 4.38
C SER A 123 1.39 -3.76 4.42
N HIS A 124 0.35 -4.10 3.65
CA HIS A 124 -0.84 -3.24 3.57
C HIS A 124 -1.55 -3.10 4.92
N PRO A 125 -2.00 -1.89 5.32
CA PRO A 125 -2.50 -1.64 6.67
C PRO A 125 -3.96 -2.07 6.89
N PHE A 126 -4.56 -2.76 5.93
CA PHE A 126 -5.99 -3.11 5.91
C PHE A 126 -6.29 -4.55 6.35
N THR A 127 -5.29 -5.29 6.84
CA THR A 127 -5.42 -6.71 7.21
C THR A 127 -6.48 -6.99 8.28
N GLY A 128 -6.80 -6.00 9.13
CA GLY A 128 -7.85 -6.10 10.15
C GLY A 128 -9.29 -6.06 9.59
N LEU A 129 -9.48 -5.83 8.29
CA LEU A 129 -10.81 -5.88 7.65
C LEU A 129 -11.22 -7.30 7.26
N ILE A 130 -10.31 -8.28 7.32
CA ILE A 130 -10.56 -9.68 6.94
C ILE A 130 -10.98 -10.45 8.18
N THR A 131 -12.12 -11.16 8.11
CA THR A 131 -12.57 -12.05 9.19
C THR A 131 -11.81 -13.37 9.18
N ASP A 132 -11.85 -14.11 10.29
CA ASP A 132 -11.21 -15.44 10.34
C ASP A 132 -11.85 -16.43 9.37
N GLU A 133 -13.16 -16.33 9.14
CA GLU A 133 -13.89 -17.13 8.15
C GLU A 133 -13.43 -16.82 6.72
N GLU A 134 -13.31 -15.54 6.36
CA GLU A 134 -12.81 -15.11 5.06
C GLU A 134 -11.36 -15.56 4.84
N ARG A 135 -10.53 -15.49 5.89
CA ARG A 135 -9.17 -16.00 5.87
C ARG A 135 -9.18 -17.51 5.63
N ALA A 136 -9.98 -18.26 6.39
CA ALA A 136 -10.08 -19.71 6.24
C ALA A 136 -10.53 -20.12 4.84
N ALA A 137 -11.49 -19.41 4.25
CA ALA A 137 -11.94 -19.64 2.87
C ALA A 137 -10.82 -19.48 1.84
N VAL A 138 -9.91 -18.51 2.02
CA VAL A 138 -8.74 -18.34 1.14
C VAL A 138 -7.74 -19.50 1.28
N TYR A 139 -7.58 -20.08 2.48
CA TYR A 139 -6.69 -21.21 2.69
C TYR A 139 -7.27 -22.56 2.25
N ALA A 140 -8.59 -22.66 2.14
CA ALA A 140 -9.29 -23.88 1.72
C ALA A 140 -9.46 -24.01 0.19
N ALA A 141 -9.26 -22.93 -0.56
CA ALA A 141 -9.29 -22.90 -2.03
C ALA A 141 -7.96 -23.38 -2.63
#